data_AF-A0A9P3NUK4-F1
#
_entry.id   AF-A0A9P3NUK4-F1
#
_cell.length_a   1.000
_cell.length_b   1.000
_cell.length_c   1.000
_cell.angle_alpha   90.00
_cell.angle_beta   90.00
_cell.angle_gamma   90.00
#
_symmetry.space_group_name_H-M   'P 1'
#
loop_
_entity.id
_entity.type
_entity.pdbx_description
1 polymer ?
#
loop_
_entity_poly.entity_id
_entity_poly.type
_entity_poly.pdbx_seq_one_letter_code
_entity_poly.pdbx_strand_id
1 'polypeptide(L)'
;LEAAVIKARGNEEYKRGDYNAALESYSNALAAAPGVEHEEAKEARAIYHANRAMCHLQLKDYDACVKESTAAMDLKPDYLKAIMRRAQAWEKLDKLEEALG
;
A
#
# COMPACT_ATOMS: atom_id res chain seq x y z
N LEU A 1 7.73 -9.02 -15.84
CA LEU A 1 8.78 -9.75 -15.09
C LEU A 1 9.49 -8.84 -14.09
N GLU A 2 9.90 -7.63 -14.50
CA GLU A 2 10.64 -6.68 -13.65
C GLU A 2 9.87 -6.21 -12.39
N ALA A 3 8.63 -5.68 -12.55
CA ALA A 3 7.83 -5.21 -11.42
C ALA A 3 7.57 -6.28 -10.33
N ALA A 4 7.43 -7.55 -10.72
CA ALA A 4 7.23 -8.65 -9.78
C ALA A 4 8.48 -8.95 -8.93
N VAL A 5 9.67 -8.84 -9.53
CA VAL A 5 10.96 -9.01 -8.83
C VAL A 5 11.19 -7.84 -7.86
N ILE A 6 10.92 -6.61 -8.30
CA ILE A 6 11.02 -5.42 -7.45
C ILE A 6 10.04 -5.52 -6.27
N LYS A 7 8.80 -5.96 -6.50
CA LYS A 7 7.84 -6.24 -5.43
C LYS A 7 8.35 -7.31 -4.45
N ALA A 8 8.98 -8.37 -4.96
CA ALA A 8 9.56 -9.40 -4.08
C ALA A 8 10.66 -8.82 -3.19
N ARG A 9 11.52 -7.93 -3.73
CA ARG A 9 12.51 -7.18 -2.93
C ARG A 9 11.84 -6.34 -1.85
N GLY A 10 10.79 -5.58 -2.21
CA GLY A 10 10.01 -4.79 -1.25
C GLY A 10 9.39 -5.64 -0.13
N ASN A 11 8.96 -6.86 -0.44
CA ASN A 11 8.44 -7.79 0.57
C ASN A 11 9.54 -8.22 1.57
N GLU A 12 10.76 -8.47 1.09
CA GLU A 12 11.90 -8.84 1.95
C GLU A 12 12.41 -7.66 2.78
N GLU A 13 12.40 -6.45 2.24
CA GLU A 13 12.66 -5.21 3.00
C GLU A 13 11.61 -5.01 4.09
N TYR A 14 10.32 -5.19 3.75
CA TYR A 14 9.23 -5.08 4.72
C TYR A 14 9.38 -6.10 5.86
N LYS A 15 9.70 -7.37 5.56
CA LYS A 15 9.93 -8.40 6.57
C LYS A 15 11.08 -8.08 7.51
N ARG A 16 12.09 -7.34 7.03
CA ARG A 16 13.23 -6.87 7.84
C ARG A 16 12.90 -5.65 8.69
N GLY A 17 11.73 -5.03 8.49
CA GLY A 17 11.34 -3.79 9.16
C GLY A 17 11.81 -2.51 8.44
N ASP A 18 12.45 -2.65 7.27
CA ASP A 18 12.95 -1.53 6.48
C ASP A 18 11.82 -0.91 5.63
N TYR A 19 10.82 -0.33 6.29
CA TYR A 19 9.58 0.12 5.63
C TYR A 19 9.80 1.23 4.59
N ASN A 20 10.78 2.12 4.79
CA ASN A 20 11.13 3.15 3.81
C ASN A 20 11.75 2.55 2.54
N ALA A 21 12.64 1.57 2.69
CA ALA A 21 13.20 0.85 1.53
C ALA A 21 12.11 0.06 0.79
N ALA A 22 11.23 -0.60 1.55
CA ALA A 22 10.08 -1.30 0.98
C ALA A 22 9.17 -0.35 0.17
N LEU A 23 8.90 0.85 0.67
CA LEU A 23 8.14 1.88 -0.04
C LEU A 23 8.79 2.27 -1.37
N GLU A 24 10.11 2.47 -1.39
CA GLU A 24 10.85 2.78 -2.61
C GLU A 24 10.74 1.64 -3.62
N SER A 25 10.96 0.39 -3.17
CA SER A 25 10.79 -0.79 -4.01
C SER A 25 9.37 -0.90 -4.58
N TYR A 26 8.32 -0.74 -3.76
CA TYR A 26 6.95 -0.79 -4.29
C TYR A 26 6.62 0.37 -5.24
N SER A 27 7.21 1.55 -5.03
CA SER A 27 7.05 2.70 -5.93
C SER A 27 7.71 2.43 -7.29
N ASN A 28 8.91 1.84 -7.28
CA ASN A 28 9.58 1.38 -8.49
C ASN A 28 8.80 0.26 -9.20
N ALA A 29 8.21 -0.67 -8.44
CA ALA A 29 7.35 -1.72 -9.00
C ALA A 29 6.09 -1.12 -9.67
N LEU A 30 5.50 -0.07 -9.08
CA LEU A 30 4.35 0.63 -9.65
C LEU A 30 4.72 1.40 -10.93
N ALA A 31 5.92 2.01 -10.98
CA ALA A 31 6.44 2.69 -12.16
C ALA A 31 6.73 1.72 -13.31
N ALA A 32 7.25 0.52 -13.00
CA ALA A 32 7.52 -0.54 -13.97
C ALA A 32 6.28 -1.39 -14.33
N ALA A 33 5.15 -1.17 -13.65
CA ALA A 33 3.92 -1.90 -13.91
C ALA A 33 3.29 -1.42 -15.24
N PRO A 34 2.73 -2.34 -16.05
CA PRO A 34 1.90 -1.94 -17.19
C PRO A 34 0.75 -1.03 -16.74
N GLY A 35 0.22 -0.25 -17.67
CA GLY A 35 -0.89 0.69 -17.43
C GLY A 35 -2.16 0.01 -16.93
N VAL A 36 -3.26 0.74 -16.84
CA VAL A 36 -4.54 0.21 -16.31
C VAL A 36 -5.44 -0.39 -17.40
N GLU A 37 -4.84 -0.82 -18.51
CA GLU A 37 -5.54 -1.21 -19.74
C GLU A 37 -6.28 -2.55 -19.62
N HIS A 38 -5.79 -3.46 -18.77
CA HIS A 38 -6.36 -4.79 -18.55
C HIS A 38 -6.48 -5.09 -17.05
N GLU A 39 -7.40 -6.00 -16.68
CA GLU A 39 -7.73 -6.31 -15.28
C GLU A 39 -6.52 -6.87 -14.51
N GLU A 40 -5.68 -7.69 -15.15
CA GLU A 40 -4.46 -8.21 -14.54
C GLU A 40 -3.48 -7.10 -14.17
N ALA A 41 -3.42 -6.04 -14.99
CA ALA A 41 -2.57 -4.89 -14.73
C ALA A 41 -3.13 -4.02 -13.60
N LYS A 42 -4.46 -3.83 -13.55
CA LYS A 42 -5.13 -3.18 -12.41
C LYS A 42 -4.89 -3.96 -11.12
N GLU A 43 -5.00 -5.29 -11.14
CA GLU A 43 -4.76 -6.14 -9.98
C GLU A 43 -3.31 -6.04 -9.48
N ALA A 44 -2.33 -6.08 -10.37
CA ALA A 44 -0.92 -5.89 -10.00
C ALA A 44 -0.68 -4.53 -9.34
N ARG A 45 -1.22 -3.44 -9.92
CA ARG A 45 -1.10 -2.09 -9.36
C ARG A 45 -1.83 -1.96 -8.01
N ALA A 46 -3.01 -2.57 -7.86
CA ALA A 46 -3.74 -2.61 -6.59
C ALA A 46 -2.91 -3.29 -5.49
N ILE A 47 -2.22 -4.38 -5.80
CA ILE A 47 -1.31 -5.07 -4.89
C ILE A 47 -0.16 -4.14 -4.44
N TYR A 48 0.43 -3.38 -5.35
CA TYR A 48 1.53 -2.46 -5.03
C TYR A 48 1.06 -1.31 -4.13
N HIS A 49 -0.07 -0.68 -4.45
CA HIS A 49 -0.69 0.33 -3.59
C HIS A 49 -1.01 -0.21 -2.19
N ALA A 50 -1.60 -1.41 -2.09
CA ALA A 50 -1.92 -1.99 -0.80
C ALA A 50 -0.66 -2.36 0.02
N ASN A 51 0.43 -2.74 -0.64
CA ASN A 51 1.72 -2.97 0.01
C ASN A 51 2.36 -1.66 0.51
N ARG A 52 2.22 -0.56 -0.24
CA ARG A 52 2.63 0.79 0.22
C ARG A 52 1.80 1.24 1.42
N ALA A 53 0.47 1.03 1.40
CA ALA A 53 -0.41 1.29 2.53
C ALA A 53 0.04 0.54 3.79
N MET A 54 0.44 -0.73 3.65
CA MET A 54 0.99 -1.52 4.75
C MET A 54 2.24 -0.90 5.37
N CYS A 55 3.14 -0.37 4.55
CA CYS A 55 4.35 0.31 5.02
C CYS A 55 4.01 1.60 5.78
N HIS A 56 3.12 2.42 5.21
CA HIS A 56 2.66 3.64 5.89
C HIS A 56 1.97 3.36 7.22
N LEU A 57 1.20 2.27 7.31
CA LEU A 57 0.60 1.84 8.58
C LEU A 57 1.67 1.52 9.64
N GLN A 58 2.77 0.85 9.26
CA GLN A 58 3.88 0.57 10.18
C GLN A 58 4.66 1.83 10.56
N LEU A 59 4.81 2.76 9.62
CA LEU A 59 5.42 4.08 9.85
C LEU A 59 4.51 5.04 10.63
N LYS A 60 3.28 4.63 10.96
CA LYS A 60 2.24 5.45 11.61
C LYS A 60 1.84 6.69 10.81
N ASP A 61 2.09 6.68 9.50
CA ASP A 61 1.59 7.67 8.56
C ASP A 61 0.20 7.24 8.10
N TYR A 62 -0.79 7.48 8.96
CA TYR A 62 -2.13 6.97 8.78
C TYR A 62 -2.85 7.64 7.59
N ASP A 63 -2.61 8.92 7.34
CA ASP A 63 -3.12 9.63 6.17
C ASP A 63 -2.64 9.02 4.86
N ALA A 64 -1.32 8.75 4.74
CA ALA A 64 -0.79 8.11 3.54
C ALA A 64 -1.30 6.67 3.41
N CYS A 65 -1.48 5.94 4.52
CA CYS A 65 -2.10 4.61 4.51
C CYS A 65 -3.51 4.64 3.91
N VAL A 66 -4.34 5.63 4.30
CA VAL A 66 -5.69 5.82 3.76
C VAL A 66 -5.65 6.12 2.26
N LYS A 67 -4.76 7.02 1.82
CA LYS A 67 -4.60 7.39 0.40
C LYS A 67 -4.21 6.18 -0.45
N GLU A 68 -3.18 5.44 -0.03
CA GLU A 68 -2.71 4.26 -0.76
C GLU A 68 -3.73 3.11 -0.75
N SER A 69 -4.43 2.91 0.37
CA SER A 69 -5.51 1.91 0.43
C SER A 69 -6.67 2.27 -0.48
N THR A 70 -7.02 3.56 -0.59
CA THR A 70 -8.09 4.02 -1.49
C THR A 70 -7.68 3.84 -2.95
N ALA A 71 -6.46 4.20 -3.32
CA ALA A 71 -5.95 3.96 -4.68
C ALA A 71 -5.97 2.46 -5.06
N ALA A 72 -5.67 1.56 -4.10
CA ALA A 72 -5.80 0.13 -4.33
C ALA A 72 -7.26 -0.32 -4.54
N MET A 73 -8.21 0.28 -3.81
CA MET A 73 -9.64 -0.02 -3.94
C MET A 73 -10.25 0.57 -5.22
N ASP A 74 -9.77 1.70 -5.71
CA ASP A 74 -10.24 2.29 -6.98
C ASP A 74 -9.88 1.38 -8.16
N LEU A 75 -8.77 0.64 -8.06
CA LEU A 75 -8.34 -0.35 -9.05
C LEU A 75 -9.02 -1.71 -8.83
N LYS A 76 -9.20 -2.12 -7.58
CA LYS A 76 -9.81 -3.40 -7.18
C LYS A 76 -10.72 -3.20 -5.96
N PRO A 77 -12.03 -2.91 -6.16
CA PRO A 77 -12.94 -2.53 -5.08
C PRO A 77 -13.14 -3.59 -4.00
N ASP A 78 -13.01 -4.86 -4.35
CA ASP A 78 -13.15 -6.01 -3.46
C ASP A 78 -11.84 -6.42 -2.77
N TYR A 79 -10.78 -5.59 -2.86
CA TYR A 79 -9.49 -5.95 -2.31
C TYR A 79 -9.45 -5.84 -0.78
N LEU A 80 -9.83 -6.93 -0.12
CA LEU A 80 -9.98 -7.02 1.33
C LEU A 80 -8.77 -6.50 2.12
N LYS A 81 -7.54 -6.76 1.65
CA LYS A 81 -6.33 -6.27 2.34
C LYS A 81 -6.23 -4.74 2.36
N ALA A 82 -6.66 -4.07 1.29
CA ALA A 82 -6.69 -2.61 1.25
C ALA A 82 -7.79 -2.05 2.16
N ILE A 83 -8.98 -2.66 2.12
CA ILE A 83 -10.11 -2.29 2.98
C ILE A 83 -9.71 -2.37 4.46
N MET A 84 -9.11 -3.49 4.88
CA MET A 84 -8.68 -3.70 6.27
C MET A 84 -7.63 -2.68 6.71
N ARG A 85 -6.66 -2.36 5.85
CA ARG A 85 -5.61 -1.37 6.17
C ARG A 85 -6.17 0.04 6.31
N ARG A 86 -7.11 0.43 5.44
CA ARG A 86 -7.80 1.72 5.56
C ARG A 86 -8.58 1.82 6.86
N ALA A 87 -9.33 0.76 7.22
CA ALA A 87 -10.08 0.71 8.47
C ALA A 87 -9.15 0.85 9.69
N GLN A 88 -8.01 0.14 9.70
CA GLN A 88 -7.01 0.27 10.77
C GLN A 88 -6.42 1.68 10.84
N ALA A 89 -6.19 2.34 9.71
CA ALA A 89 -5.67 3.71 9.69
C ALA A 89 -6.71 4.71 10.24
N TRP A 90 -7.98 4.59 9.86
CA TRP A 90 -9.05 5.43 10.41
C TRP A 90 -9.22 5.26 11.91
N GLU A 91 -9.20 4.02 12.42
CA GLU A 91 -9.24 3.78 13.86
C GLU A 91 -8.09 4.46 14.61
N LYS A 92 -6.92 4.58 13.98
CA LYS A 92 -5.77 5.27 14.58
C LYS A 92 -5.88 6.79 14.50
N LEU A 93 -6.42 7.33 13.42
CA LEU A 93 -6.65 8.77 13.27
C LEU A 93 -7.70 9.27 14.27
N ASP A 94 -8.82 8.57 14.40
CA ASP A 94 -9.87 8.88 15.37
C ASP A 94 -9.27 8.96 16.79
N LYS A 95 -8.53 7.92 17.19
CA LYS A 95 -7.83 7.85 18.49
C LYS A 95 -6.81 8.96 18.72
N LEU A 96 -6.22 9.49 17.66
CA LEU A 96 -5.30 10.62 17.78
C LEU A 96 -6.06 11.94 17.97
N GLU A 97 -7.16 12.13 17.24
CA GLU A 97 -8.03 13.30 17.40
C GLU A 97 -8.63 13.34 18.81
N GLU A 98 -9.13 12.21 19.31
CA GLU A 98 -9.71 12.08 20.65
C GLU A 98 -8.67 12.29 21.77
N ALA A 99 -7.40 11.94 21.54
CA ALA A 99 -6.33 12.15 22.51
C ALA A 99 -5.79 13.59 22.54
N LEU A 100 -6.03 14.37 21.48
CA LEU A 100 -5.55 15.75 21.34
C LEU A 100 -6.62 16.81 21.64
N GLY A 101 -7.90 16.42 21.68
CA GLY A 101 -9.04 17.26 22.08
C GLY A 101 -9.20 17.39 23.58
#